data_AF-A0A7C6YJ72-F1
#
_entry.id   AF-A0A7C6YJ72-F1
#
_cell.length_a   1.000
_cell.length_b   1.000
_cell.length_c   1.000
_cell.angle_alpha   90.00
_cell.angle_beta   90.00
_cell.angle_gamma   90.00
#
_symmetry.space_group_name_H-M   'P 1'
#
loop_
_entity.id
_entity.type
_entity.pdbx_description
1 polymer ?
#
loop_
_entity_poly.entity_id
_entity_poly.type
_entity_poly.pdbx_seq_one_letter_code
_entity_poly.pdbx_strand_id
1 'polypeptide(L)'
;NIKRTQECNPGILKAREKVFMEYFQMSWDDIFNHETFLTAYDANYIWYSDQTLELIKKAYPYCKPFGKPAPELVREAEEIYSTKSYSRPNAFQYSDEDREKFIALFGEEKWNEYFGKSRSSSKLKIFKD
;
A
#
# COMPACT_ATOMS: atom_id res chain seq x y z
N ASN A 1 -5.43 -2.70 -16.29
CA ASN A 1 -6.58 -3.57 -15.92
C ASN A 1 -7.43 -2.90 -14.83
N ILE A 2 -7.93 -1.69 -15.15
CA ILE A 2 -8.72 -0.86 -14.23
C ILE A 2 -10.16 -1.38 -14.09
N LYS A 3 -10.75 -1.90 -15.17
CA LYS A 3 -12.10 -2.50 -15.14
C LYS A 3 -12.24 -3.65 -14.12
N ARG A 4 -11.23 -4.53 -13.97
CA ARG A 4 -11.26 -5.61 -12.95
C ARG A 4 -11.08 -5.10 -11.53
N THR A 5 -10.34 -4.01 -11.33
CA THR A 5 -10.09 -3.41 -10.00
C THR A 5 -11.22 -2.49 -9.55
N GLN A 6 -12.10 -2.08 -10.46
CA GLN A 6 -13.34 -1.35 -10.16
C GLN A 6 -14.43 -2.24 -9.53
N GLU A 7 -14.34 -3.56 -9.70
CA GLU A 7 -15.20 -4.50 -8.97
C GLU A 7 -14.74 -4.58 -7.52
N CYS A 8 -15.13 -3.57 -6.74
CA CYS A 8 -15.16 -3.72 -5.29
C CYS A 8 -16.07 -4.92 -4.99
N ASN A 9 -15.62 -5.80 -4.09
CA ASN A 9 -16.43 -6.86 -3.50
C ASN A 9 -16.92 -6.41 -2.13
N PRO A 10 -17.81 -5.40 -2.04
CA PRO A 10 -18.20 -4.80 -0.77
C PRO A 10 -18.88 -5.80 0.17
N GLY A 11 -19.48 -6.87 -0.37
CA GLY A 11 -20.02 -7.97 0.44
C GLY A 11 -18.95 -8.69 1.28
N ILE A 12 -17.75 -8.89 0.72
CA ILE A 12 -16.62 -9.49 1.45
C ILE A 12 -16.14 -8.54 2.55
N LEU A 13 -16.04 -7.24 2.26
CA LEU A 13 -15.64 -6.26 3.26
C LEU A 13 -16.65 -6.24 4.41
N LYS A 14 -17.96 -6.12 4.13
CA LYS A 14 -18.99 -6.11 5.16
C LYS A 14 -19.02 -7.38 6.02
N ALA A 15 -18.79 -8.56 5.42
CA ALA A 15 -18.67 -9.80 6.16
C ALA A 15 -17.46 -9.79 7.11
N ARG A 16 -16.30 -9.28 6.65
CA ARG A 16 -15.10 -9.16 7.48
C ARG A 16 -15.27 -8.16 8.61
N GLU A 17 -15.92 -7.02 8.35
CA GLU A 17 -16.21 -6.02 9.39
C GLU A 17 -17.13 -6.56 10.47
N LYS A 18 -18.14 -7.34 10.08
CA LYS A 18 -19.03 -8.00 11.03
C LYS A 18 -18.24 -8.94 11.94
N VAL A 19 -17.41 -9.81 11.37
CA VAL A 19 -16.53 -10.71 12.15
C VAL A 19 -15.58 -9.89 13.03
N PHE A 20 -15.01 -8.80 12.51
CA PHE A 20 -14.08 -7.96 13.25
C PHE A 20 -14.74 -7.32 14.49
N MET A 21 -15.95 -6.79 14.31
CA MET A 21 -16.75 -6.26 15.41
C MET A 21 -17.17 -7.36 16.40
N GLU A 22 -17.65 -8.52 15.92
CA GLU A 22 -18.13 -9.61 16.79
C GLU A 22 -17.04 -10.21 17.67
N TYR A 23 -15.83 -10.39 17.13
CA TYR A 23 -14.73 -11.05 17.85
C TYR A 23 -13.84 -10.08 18.60
N PHE A 24 -13.61 -8.88 18.07
CA PHE A 24 -12.64 -7.94 18.62
C PHE A 24 -13.28 -6.65 19.15
N GLN A 25 -14.59 -6.46 18.97
CA GLN A 25 -15.32 -5.24 19.38
C GLN A 25 -14.72 -3.97 18.79
N MET A 26 -14.17 -4.10 17.58
CA MET A 26 -13.51 -3.02 16.86
C MET A 26 -14.25 -2.66 15.58
N SER A 27 -14.32 -1.36 15.32
CA SER A 27 -14.81 -0.77 14.09
C SER A 27 -13.66 -0.54 13.10
N TRP A 28 -14.02 -0.12 11.88
CA TRP A 28 -13.07 0.28 10.85
C TRP A 28 -12.09 1.35 11.33
N ASP A 29 -12.57 2.38 12.03
CA ASP A 29 -11.75 3.51 12.48
C ASP A 29 -10.77 3.09 13.58
N ASP A 30 -11.13 2.08 14.39
CA ASP A 30 -10.29 1.57 15.47
C ASP A 30 -9.01 0.91 14.93
N ILE A 31 -9.05 0.35 13.72
CA ILE A 31 -7.90 -0.31 13.07
C ILE A 31 -6.68 0.62 13.07
N PHE A 32 -6.87 1.88 12.69
CA PHE A 32 -5.76 2.83 12.46
C PHE A 32 -5.17 3.39 13.76
N ASN A 33 -5.86 3.19 14.88
CA ASN A 33 -5.41 3.62 16.20
C ASN A 33 -4.98 2.44 17.09
N HIS A 34 -5.21 1.20 16.64
CA HIS A 34 -4.87 0.00 17.39
C HIS A 34 -3.35 -0.22 17.44
N GLU A 35 -2.86 -0.69 18.58
CA GLU A 35 -1.43 -0.93 18.83
C GLU A 35 -0.78 -1.82 17.77
N THR A 36 -1.51 -2.82 17.25
CA THR A 36 -1.02 -3.72 16.19
C THR A 36 -0.76 -2.97 14.90
N PHE A 37 -1.65 -2.05 14.51
CA PHE A 37 -1.45 -1.25 13.31
C PHE A 37 -0.28 -0.29 13.50
N LEU A 38 -0.25 0.42 14.63
CA LEU A 38 0.81 1.39 14.95
C LEU A 38 2.18 0.70 14.97
N THR A 39 2.30 -0.43 15.65
CA THR A 39 3.55 -1.22 15.70
C THR A 39 3.97 -1.69 14.31
N ALA A 40 3.04 -2.21 13.50
CA ALA A 40 3.35 -2.65 12.14
C ALA A 40 3.71 -1.48 11.21
N TYR A 41 3.10 -0.33 11.42
CA TYR A 41 3.38 0.89 10.67
C TYR A 41 4.78 1.42 11.01
N ASP A 42 5.12 1.51 12.29
CA ASP A 42 6.44 1.95 12.78
C ASP A 42 7.56 0.98 12.36
N ALA A 43 7.27 -0.33 12.39
CA ALA A 43 8.19 -1.38 11.91
C ALA A 43 8.30 -1.45 10.38
N ASN A 44 7.60 -0.58 9.62
CA ASN A 44 7.58 -0.55 8.16
C ASN A 44 7.03 -1.83 7.49
N TYR A 45 6.23 -2.61 8.21
CA TYR A 45 5.46 -3.73 7.64
C TYR A 45 4.25 -3.26 6.86
N ILE A 46 3.73 -2.06 7.16
CA ILE A 46 2.75 -1.38 6.31
C ILE A 46 3.49 -0.60 5.23
N TRP A 47 3.40 -1.10 4.01
CA TRP A 47 4.07 -0.51 2.85
C TRP A 47 3.39 0.72 2.25
N TYR A 48 2.09 0.91 2.51
CA TYR A 48 1.32 2.02 1.96
C TYR A 48 1.80 3.36 2.54
N SER A 49 1.91 4.38 1.69
CA SER A 49 2.20 5.75 2.12
C SER A 49 1.02 6.37 2.88
N ASP A 50 1.30 7.44 3.64
CA ASP A 50 0.28 8.15 4.41
C ASP A 50 -0.85 8.67 3.53
N GLN A 51 -0.51 9.25 2.39
CA GLN A 51 -1.50 9.71 1.40
C GLN A 51 -2.39 8.56 0.92
N THR A 52 -1.83 7.37 0.72
CA THR A 52 -2.60 6.19 0.32
C THR A 52 -3.51 5.72 1.45
N LEU A 53 -3.03 5.70 2.69
CA LEU A 53 -3.83 5.32 3.86
C LEU A 53 -4.99 6.30 4.08
N GLU A 54 -4.75 7.60 3.97
CA GLU A 54 -5.79 8.62 4.05
C GLU A 54 -6.83 8.47 2.93
N LEU A 55 -6.39 8.20 1.70
CA LEU A 55 -7.31 7.93 0.59
C LEU A 55 -8.16 6.68 0.86
N ILE A 56 -7.58 5.60 1.42
CA ILE A 56 -8.32 4.39 1.80
C ILE A 56 -9.40 4.71 2.84
N LYS A 57 -9.08 5.52 3.86
CA LYS A 57 -10.06 5.98 4.87
C LYS A 57 -11.18 6.79 4.23
N LYS A 58 -10.86 7.77 3.36
CA LYS A 58 -11.86 8.58 2.63
C LYS A 58 -12.74 7.73 1.70
N ALA A 59 -12.19 6.68 1.10
CA ALA A 59 -12.89 5.82 0.15
C ALA A 59 -13.84 4.81 0.84
N TYR A 60 -13.56 4.45 2.09
CA TYR A 60 -14.32 3.44 2.85
C TYR A 60 -15.85 3.60 2.81
N PRO A 61 -16.45 4.81 2.98
CA PRO A 61 -17.91 5.01 2.89
C PRO A 61 -18.54 4.61 1.54
N TYR A 62 -17.72 4.54 0.48
CA TYR A 62 -18.12 4.15 -0.86
C TYR A 62 -17.97 2.64 -1.11
N CYS A 63 -17.33 1.89 -0.22
CA CYS A 63 -17.14 0.44 -0.30
C CYS A 63 -18.41 -0.35 0.09
N LYS A 64 -19.52 -0.06 -0.60
CA LYS A 64 -20.83 -0.71 -0.47
C LYS A 64 -21.35 -1.15 -1.84
N PRO A 65 -22.31 -2.09 -1.93
CA PRO A 65 -22.88 -2.49 -3.22
C PRO A 65 -23.34 -1.28 -4.03
N PHE A 66 -22.95 -1.22 -5.30
CA PHE A 66 -23.24 -0.10 -6.23
C PHE A 66 -22.71 1.27 -5.80
N GLY A 67 -21.88 1.34 -4.76
CA GLY A 67 -21.18 2.55 -4.36
C GLY A 67 -20.20 3.00 -5.45
N LYS A 68 -20.16 4.30 -5.71
CA LYS A 68 -19.19 4.92 -6.62
C LYS A 68 -18.43 5.98 -5.85
N PRO A 69 -17.09 5.92 -5.81
CA PRO A 69 -16.31 6.97 -5.18
C PRO A 69 -16.54 8.28 -5.93
N ALA A 70 -16.42 9.39 -5.20
CA ALA A 70 -16.54 10.70 -5.78
C ALA A 70 -15.35 10.99 -6.73
N PRO A 71 -15.54 11.77 -7.81
CA PRO A 71 -14.52 11.98 -8.85
C PRO A 71 -13.17 12.48 -8.33
N GLU A 72 -13.18 13.29 -7.27
CA GLU A 72 -11.99 13.81 -6.62
C GLU A 72 -11.12 12.71 -5.99
N LEU A 73 -11.75 11.67 -5.41
CA LEU A 73 -11.03 10.53 -4.84
C LEU A 73 -10.40 9.67 -5.93
N VAL A 74 -11.08 9.54 -7.08
CA VAL A 74 -10.53 8.85 -8.26
C VAL A 74 -9.30 9.60 -8.77
N ARG A 75 -9.39 10.92 -8.88
CA ARG A 75 -8.26 11.76 -9.32
C ARG A 75 -7.07 11.69 -8.34
N GLU A 76 -7.32 11.72 -7.03
CA GLU A 76 -6.30 11.55 -5.99
C GLU A 76 -5.60 10.18 -6.13
N ALA A 77 -6.37 9.11 -6.37
CA ALA A 77 -5.82 7.77 -6.63
C ALA A 77 -4.94 7.72 -7.89
N GLU A 78 -5.39 8.34 -8.98
CA GLU A 78 -4.64 8.42 -10.24
C GLU A 78 -3.32 9.20 -10.08
N GLU A 79 -3.33 10.29 -9.32
CA GLU A 79 -2.15 11.09 -9.02
C GLU A 79 -1.12 10.28 -8.21
N ILE A 80 -1.55 9.66 -7.11
CA ILE A 80 -0.70 8.79 -6.27
C ILE A 80 -0.08 7.66 -7.11
N TYR A 81 -0.86 7.06 -8.01
CA TYR A 81 -0.37 6.01 -8.89
C TYR A 81 0.64 6.53 -9.91
N SER A 82 0.34 7.66 -10.57
CA SER A 82 1.19 8.24 -11.61
C SER A 82 2.57 8.68 -11.09
N THR A 83 2.61 9.21 -9.87
CA THR A 83 3.82 9.65 -9.18
C THR A 83 4.54 8.51 -8.47
N LYS A 84 3.95 7.31 -8.42
CA LYS A 84 4.42 6.15 -7.66
C LYS A 84 4.60 6.43 -6.16
N SER A 85 3.85 7.40 -5.62
CA SER A 85 3.89 7.77 -4.20
C SER A 85 3.05 6.84 -3.32
N TYR A 86 2.52 5.74 -3.85
CA TYR A 86 1.66 4.80 -3.12
C TYR A 86 2.37 4.01 -2.03
N SER A 87 3.71 3.94 -2.06
CA SER A 87 4.51 3.18 -1.09
C SER A 87 5.45 4.08 -0.30
N ARG A 88 5.67 3.76 0.97
CA ARG A 88 6.68 4.44 1.80
C ARG A 88 8.08 4.18 1.25
N PRO A 89 9.01 5.15 1.35
CA PRO A 89 10.38 4.99 0.84
C PRO A 89 11.13 3.81 1.48
N ASN A 90 10.84 3.53 2.74
CA ASN A 90 11.44 2.47 3.56
C ASN A 90 10.54 1.22 3.68
N ALA A 91 9.53 1.07 2.82
CA ALA A 91 8.76 -0.16 2.76
C ALA A 91 9.62 -1.31 2.22
N PHE A 92 9.46 -2.52 2.79
CA PHE A 92 10.12 -3.75 2.36
C PHE A 92 11.65 -3.61 2.19
N GLN A 93 12.32 -3.02 3.17
CA GLN A 93 13.78 -3.06 3.23
C GLN A 93 14.22 -4.45 3.69
N TYR A 94 15.25 -5.00 3.03
CA TYR A 94 15.92 -6.19 3.51
C TYR A 94 16.69 -5.86 4.79
N SER A 95 16.69 -6.78 5.75
CA SER A 95 17.55 -6.65 6.92
C SER A 95 19.02 -6.79 6.51
N ASP A 96 19.92 -6.25 7.32
CA ASP A 96 21.36 -6.46 7.12
C ASP A 96 21.71 -7.96 7.16
N GLU A 97 21.02 -8.74 8.00
CA GLU A 97 21.19 -10.19 8.08
C GLU A 97 20.77 -10.90 6.78
N ASP A 98 19.65 -10.50 6.17
CA ASP A 98 19.21 -11.06 4.87
C ASP A 98 20.20 -10.71 3.76
N ARG A 99 20.72 -9.48 3.78
CA ARG A 99 21.76 -9.02 2.86
C ARG A 99 23.03 -9.87 3.00
N GLU A 100 23.52 -10.05 4.23
CA GLU A 100 24.71 -10.84 4.52
C GLU A 100 24.54 -12.30 4.09
N LYS A 101 23.39 -12.93 4.41
CA LYS A 101 23.08 -14.30 3.98
C LYS A 101 23.04 -14.42 2.46
N PHE A 102 22.43 -13.48 1.76
CA PHE A 102 22.38 -13.48 0.30
C PHE A 102 23.78 -13.35 -0.29
N ILE A 103 24.59 -12.41 0.20
CA ILE A 103 25.96 -12.20 -0.27
C ILE A 103 26.82 -13.45 0.00
N ALA A 104 26.67 -14.10 1.15
CA ALA A 104 27.38 -15.33 1.47
C ALA A 104 27.04 -16.49 0.52
N LEU A 105 25.79 -16.58 0.05
CA LEU A 105 25.32 -17.64 -0.84
C LEU A 105 25.59 -17.37 -2.33
N PHE A 106 25.49 -16.11 -2.76
CA PHE A 106 25.44 -15.75 -4.18
C PHE A 106 26.48 -14.70 -4.60
N GLY A 107 27.21 -14.12 -3.65
CA GLY A 107 28.21 -13.07 -3.89
C GLY A 107 27.64 -11.65 -3.94
N GLU A 108 28.50 -10.67 -3.68
CA GLU A 108 28.15 -9.24 -3.65
C GLU A 108 27.74 -8.69 -5.03
N GLU A 109 28.34 -9.20 -6.11
CA GLU A 109 27.96 -8.82 -7.48
C GLU A 109 26.49 -9.14 -7.77
N LYS A 110 26.03 -10.32 -7.35
CA LYS A 110 24.62 -10.72 -7.48
C LYS A 110 23.72 -9.86 -6.62
N TRP A 111 24.10 -9.55 -5.39
CA TRP A 111 23.34 -8.60 -4.56
C TRP A 111 23.15 -7.26 -5.28
N ASN A 112 24.21 -6.70 -5.86
CA ASN A 112 24.14 -5.42 -6.56
C ASN A 112 23.33 -5.50 -7.86
N GLU A 113 23.38 -6.61 -8.58
CA GLU A 113 22.56 -6.87 -9.78
C GLU A 113 21.06 -6.81 -9.47
N TYR A 114 20.63 -7.51 -8.41
CA TYR A 114 19.22 -7.65 -8.04
C TYR A 114 18.69 -6.48 -7.21
N PHE A 115 19.51 -5.92 -6.31
CA PHE A 115 19.07 -4.98 -5.27
C PHE A 115 19.86 -3.66 -5.25
N GLY A 116 21.03 -3.58 -5.90
CA GLY A 116 21.91 -2.39 -5.90
C GLY A 116 21.41 -1.22 -6.74
N LYS A 117 20.39 -1.43 -7.58
CA LYS A 117 19.66 -0.31 -8.19
C LYS A 117 18.74 0.28 -7.13
N SER A 118 19.25 1.30 -6.43
CA SER A 118 18.34 2.30 -5.83
C SER A 118 17.29 2.63 -6.89
N ARG A 119 16.02 2.66 -6.50
CA ARG A 119 14.89 2.99 -7.37
C ARG A 119 15.20 4.31 -8.06
N SER A 120 15.85 4.25 -9.22
CA SER A 120 16.05 5.40 -10.09
C SER A 120 14.65 5.91 -10.37
N SER A 121 14.36 7.07 -9.81
CA SER A 121 13.47 8.08 -10.35
C SER A 121 13.78 8.24 -11.84
N SER A 122 13.30 7.28 -12.62
CA SER A 122 13.55 7.18 -14.05
C SER A 122 12.61 8.15 -14.71
N LYS A 123 13.12 9.38 -14.83
CA LYS A 123 12.77 10.44 -15.77
C LYS A 123 11.45 10.18 -16.50
N LEU A 124 10.42 10.92 -16.10
CA LEU A 124 9.31 11.26 -17.00
C LEU A 124 9.95 11.77 -18.30
N LYS A 125 9.95 10.95 -19.35
CA LYS A 125 10.09 11.47 -20.71
C LYS A 125 8.80 12.22 -20.96
N ILE A 126 8.82 13.52 -20.69
CA ILE A 126 7.85 14.46 -21.24
C ILE A 126 8.06 14.37 -22.75
N PHE A 127 7.17 13.65 -23.44
CA PHE A 127 7.00 13.83 -24.88
C PHE A 127 6.48 15.26 -25.04
N LYS A 128 7.34 16.16 -25.53
CA LYS A 128 6.93 17.44 -26.07
C LYS A 128 6.50 17.19 -27.52
N ASP A 129 5.26 17.60 -27.78
CA ASP A 129 4.56 17.92 -29.04
C ASP A 129 4.88 17.11 -30.30
#